data_AF-A0A967IDC5-F1
#
_entry.id   AF-A0A967IDC5-F1
#
_cell.length_a   1.000
_cell.length_b   1.000
_cell.length_c   1.000
_cell.angle_alpha   90.00
_cell.angle_beta   90.00
_cell.angle_gamma   90.00
#
_symmetry.space_group_name_H-M   'P 1'
#
loop_
_entity.id
_entity.type
_entity.pdbx_description
1 polymer ?
#
loop_
_entity_poly.entity_id
_entity_poly.type
_entity_poly.pdbx_seq_one_letter_code
_entity_poly.pdbx_strand_id
1 'polypeptide(L)'
;ANGCLYADLFVDCSGFQGLLIDKTLRDPFVPYGNCLLNDRALAAQVPYPDAARRSPYTTARAMSSGWCWDIPLFHRRGVGYVYSSSFVS
;
A
#
# COMPACT_ATOMS: atom_id res chain seq x y z
N ALA A 1 13.48 -5.93 -25.20
CA ALA A 1 13.86 -7.32 -25.56
C ALA A 1 12.63 -8.18 -25.37
N ASN A 2 12.09 -8.76 -26.45
CA ASN A 2 10.91 -9.63 -26.39
C ASN A 2 11.37 -11.05 -26.80
N GLY A 3 11.36 -11.99 -25.86
CA GLY A 3 11.78 -13.37 -26.08
C GLY A 3 11.57 -14.21 -24.82
N CYS A 4 11.63 -15.54 -24.96
CA CYS A 4 11.57 -16.45 -23.82
C CYS A 4 12.81 -16.27 -22.93
N LEU A 5 12.58 -16.08 -21.64
CA LEU A 5 13.63 -16.02 -20.63
C LEU A 5 13.68 -17.35 -19.88
N TYR A 6 14.87 -17.93 -19.80
CA TYR A 6 15.14 -19.15 -19.04
C TYR A 6 15.99 -18.79 -17.83
N ALA A 7 15.63 -19.31 -16.67
CA ALA A 7 16.36 -19.12 -15.43
C ALA A 7 16.05 -20.29 -14.47
N ASP A 8 16.96 -20.56 -13.55
CA ASP A 8 16.75 -21.58 -12.51
C ASP A 8 15.82 -21.07 -11.39
N LEU A 9 15.75 -19.75 -11.21
CA LEU A 9 14.91 -19.08 -10.21
C LEU A 9 14.26 -17.85 -10.82
N PHE A 10 12.97 -17.66 -10.50
CA PHE A 10 12.22 -16.44 -10.78
C PHE A 10 11.74 -15.83 -9.46
N VAL A 11 11.85 -14.51 -9.32
CA VAL A 11 11.35 -13.75 -8.16
C VAL A 11 10.15 -12.94 -8.61
N ASP A 12 8.98 -13.18 -7.99
CA ASP A 12 7.75 -12.48 -8.33
C ASP A 12 7.70 -11.09 -7.66
N CYS A 13 7.90 -10.03 -8.44
CA CYS A 13 7.76 -8.63 -8.01
C CYS A 13 6.57 -7.93 -8.69
N SER A 14 5.55 -8.68 -9.13
CA SER A 14 4.38 -8.14 -9.84
C SER A 14 3.35 -7.43 -8.94
N GLY A 15 3.60 -7.31 -7.64
CA GLY A 15 2.71 -6.67 -6.68
C GLY A 15 1.42 -7.47 -6.45
N PHE A 16 0.28 -6.80 -6.27
CA PHE A 16 -1.02 -7.45 -6.04
C PHE A 16 -1.48 -8.37 -7.18
N GLN A 17 -0.80 -8.35 -8.34
CA GLN A 17 -1.15 -9.22 -9.45
C GLN A 17 -0.76 -10.69 -9.24
N GLY A 18 0.23 -10.98 -8.39
CA GLY A 18 0.69 -12.36 -8.09
C GLY A 18 0.94 -13.21 -9.33
N LEU A 19 1.61 -12.65 -10.36
CA LEU A 19 1.66 -13.23 -11.70
C LEU A 19 2.26 -14.65 -11.72
N LEU A 20 3.33 -14.88 -10.96
CA LEU A 20 4.00 -16.17 -10.90
C LEU A 20 3.44 -17.00 -9.74
N ILE A 21 3.43 -16.47 -8.53
CA ILE A 21 3.11 -17.27 -7.33
C ILE A 21 1.63 -17.69 -7.28
N ASP A 22 0.71 -16.76 -7.54
CA ASP A 22 -0.74 -17.04 -7.53
C ASP A 22 -1.21 -17.57 -8.88
N LYS A 23 -0.98 -16.86 -9.98
CA LYS A 23 -1.57 -17.25 -11.28
C LYS A 23 -0.87 -18.43 -11.97
N THR A 24 0.46 -18.48 -11.92
CA THR A 24 1.23 -19.53 -12.62
C THR A 24 1.41 -20.77 -11.74
N LEU A 25 1.79 -20.60 -10.48
CA LEU A 25 2.04 -21.68 -9.52
C LEU A 25 0.81 -22.08 -8.70
N ARG A 26 -0.27 -21.29 -8.72
CA ARG A 26 -1.55 -21.59 -8.05
C ARG A 26 -1.44 -21.70 -6.53
N ASP A 27 -0.54 -20.93 -5.93
CA ASP A 27 -0.47 -20.81 -4.47
C ASP A 27 -1.51 -19.77 -3.98
N PRO A 28 -2.57 -20.19 -3.27
CA PRO A 28 -3.72 -19.33 -3.00
C PRO A 28 -3.43 -18.24 -1.97
N PHE A 29 -3.92 -17.03 -2.22
CA PHE A 29 -3.90 -15.95 -1.24
C PHE A 29 -4.88 -16.20 -0.08
N VAL A 30 -4.43 -15.99 1.16
CA VAL A 30 -5.27 -16.07 2.37
C VAL A 30 -5.66 -14.66 2.82
N PRO A 31 -6.93 -14.25 2.68
CA PRO A 31 -7.38 -12.92 3.08
C PRO A 31 -7.50 -12.76 4.60
N TYR A 32 -7.20 -11.55 5.10
CA TYR A 32 -7.30 -11.21 6.52
C TYR A 32 -8.62 -10.53 6.94
N GLY A 33 -9.64 -10.50 6.08
CA GLY A 33 -10.87 -9.74 6.31
C GLY A 33 -11.65 -10.12 7.58
N ASN A 34 -11.38 -11.30 8.15
CA ASN A 34 -11.93 -11.75 9.43
C ASN A 34 -11.30 -11.07 10.66
N CYS A 35 -10.11 -10.47 10.54
CA CYS A 35 -9.38 -9.81 11.63
C CYS A 35 -9.01 -8.36 11.30
N LEU A 36 -8.87 -8.02 10.02
CA LEU A 36 -8.49 -6.69 9.53
C LEU A 36 -9.52 -6.21 8.50
N LEU A 37 -10.37 -5.27 8.91
CA LEU A 37 -11.53 -4.83 8.11
C LEU A 37 -11.18 -3.90 6.94
N ASN A 38 -10.03 -3.23 6.98
CA ASN A 38 -9.65 -2.27 5.96
C ASN A 38 -9.18 -2.96 4.68
N ASP A 39 -9.72 -2.55 3.54
CA ASP A 39 -9.53 -3.21 2.25
C ASP A 39 -9.29 -2.22 1.09
N ARG A 40 -9.26 -0.91 1.37
CA ARG A 40 -8.97 0.15 0.41
C ARG A 40 -8.02 1.19 0.99
N ALA A 41 -7.33 1.90 0.10
CA ALA A 41 -6.49 3.02 0.45
C ALA A 41 -6.57 4.13 -0.60
N LEU A 42 -6.79 5.37 -0.16
CA LEU A 42 -6.61 6.57 -0.97
C LEU A 42 -5.27 7.21 -0.59
N ALA A 43 -4.38 7.45 -1.55
CA ALA A 43 -3.08 8.07 -1.30
C ALA A 43 -2.95 9.40 -2.05
N ALA A 44 -2.36 10.39 -1.40
CA ALA A 44 -2.08 11.70 -1.96
C ALA A 44 -0.69 12.21 -1.52
N GLN A 45 -0.11 13.04 -2.37
CA GLN A 45 1.09 13.79 -2.05
C GLN A 45 0.69 15.21 -1.65
N VAL A 46 1.13 15.66 -0.48
CA VAL A 46 0.76 16.97 0.06
C VAL A 46 2.04 17.81 0.24
N PRO A 47 2.11 19.03 -0.33
CA PRO A 47 3.26 19.90 -0.11
C PRO A 47 3.36 20.32 1.36
N TYR A 48 4.56 20.70 1.79
CA TYR A 48 4.72 21.33 3.10
C TYR A 48 4.18 22.75 3.06
N PRO A 49 3.37 23.17 4.05
CA PRO A 49 3.02 24.57 4.21
C PRO A 49 4.23 25.40 4.70
N ASP A 50 5.17 24.77 5.40
CA ASP A 50 6.46 25.35 5.82
C ASP A 50 7.54 24.26 5.79
N ALA A 51 8.65 24.53 5.10
CA ALA A 51 9.76 23.60 4.90
C ALA A 51 10.49 23.20 6.20
N ALA A 52 10.34 23.98 7.28
CA ALA A 52 10.99 23.71 8.56
C ALA A 52 10.31 22.58 9.38
N ARG A 53 9.08 22.18 9.06
CA ARG A 53 8.31 21.19 9.83
C ARG A 53 8.34 19.79 9.23
N ARG A 54 9.48 19.11 9.36
CA ARG A 54 9.60 17.67 9.10
C ARG A 54 9.65 16.92 10.44
N SER A 55 8.54 16.30 10.82
CA SER A 55 8.52 15.43 11.99
C SER A 55 9.39 14.18 11.73
N PRO A 56 10.20 13.72 12.70
CA PRO A 56 11.03 12.53 12.55
C PRO A 56 10.26 11.23 12.80
N TYR A 57 8.96 11.20 12.49
CA TYR A 57 8.06 10.09 12.75
C TYR A 57 6.89 10.09 11.76
N THR A 58 6.31 8.90 11.55
CA THR A 58 5.02 8.74 10.85
C THR A 58 3.88 8.99 11.82
N THR A 59 2.87 9.75 11.40
CA THR A 59 1.62 9.86 12.17
C THR A 59 0.62 8.84 11.65
N ALA A 60 0.08 8.01 12.54
CA ALA A 60 -1.08 7.16 12.27
C ALA A 60 -2.28 7.73 13.05
N ARG A 61 -3.19 8.42 12.35
CA ARG A 61 -4.38 9.05 12.95
C ARG A 61 -5.60 8.18 12.73
N ALA A 62 -6.28 7.78 13.82
CA ALA A 62 -7.56 7.09 13.72
C ALA A 62 -8.62 7.98 13.04
N MET A 63 -9.46 7.36 12.21
CA MET A 63 -10.55 7.99 11.47
C MET A 63 -11.84 7.19 11.71
N SER A 64 -12.99 7.70 11.26
CA SER A 64 -14.29 7.07 11.52
C SER A 64 -14.43 5.64 10.97
N SER A 65 -13.76 5.34 9.84
CA SER A 65 -13.87 4.05 9.14
C SER A 65 -12.49 3.47 8.78
N GLY A 66 -11.47 3.79 9.58
CA GLY A 66 -10.09 3.35 9.34
C GLY A 66 -9.05 4.27 9.99
N TRP A 67 -7.93 4.52 9.31
CA TRP A 67 -6.87 5.41 9.81
C TRP A 67 -6.11 6.08 8.66
N CYS A 68 -5.60 7.28 8.91
CA CYS A 68 -4.75 8.00 7.96
C CYS A 68 -3.29 7.94 8.36
N TRP A 69 -2.42 7.60 7.40
CA TRP A 69 -0.98 7.82 7.54
C TRP A 69 -0.61 9.24 7.12
N ASP A 70 0.44 9.79 7.73
CA ASP A 70 1.17 10.97 7.28
C ASP A 70 2.67 10.68 7.44
N ILE A 71 3.36 10.58 6.31
CA ILE A 71 4.78 10.26 6.22
C ILE A 71 5.54 11.51 5.74
N PRO A 72 6.31 12.15 6.63
CA PRO A 72 7.20 13.24 6.25
C PRO A 72 8.33 12.76 5.33
N LEU A 73 8.43 13.34 4.13
CA LEU A 73 9.57 13.13 3.22
C LEU A 73 10.36 14.43 3.07
N PHE A 74 11.44 14.40 2.28
CA PHE A 74 12.29 15.57 2.17
C PHE A 74 11.58 16.79 1.56
N HIS A 75 10.80 16.63 0.49
CA HIS A 75 10.15 17.74 -0.23
C HIS A 75 8.63 17.84 -0.04
N ARG A 76 8.00 16.81 0.53
CA ARG A 76 6.54 16.69 0.60
C ARG A 76 6.16 15.72 1.71
N ARG A 77 4.87 15.56 1.94
CA ARG A 77 4.30 14.49 2.76
C ARG A 77 3.59 13.48 1.87
N GLY A 78 3.75 12.20 2.17
CA GLY A 78 2.88 11.15 1.67
C GLY A 78 1.76 10.94 2.68
N VAL A 79 0.52 11.22 2.29
CA VAL A 79 -0.66 11.06 3.16
C VAL A 79 -1.59 10.07 2.52
N GLY A 80 -2.30 9.28 3.32
CA GLY A 80 -3.35 8.43 2.78
C GLY A 80 -4.28 7.88 3.83
N TYR A 81 -5.51 7.60 3.41
CA TYR A 81 -6.55 7.03 4.23
C TYR A 81 -6.70 5.55 3.91
N VAL A 82 -6.39 4.69 4.87
CA VAL A 82 -6.67 3.26 4.83
C VAL A 82 -8.05 3.05 5.46
N TYR A 83 -8.98 2.48 4.71
CA TYR A 83 -10.38 2.40 5.12
C TYR A 83 -11.02 1.06 4.74
N SER A 84 -12.15 0.78 5.39
CA SER A 84 -13.00 -0.35 5.06
C SER A 84 -14.16 0.09 4.17
N SER A 85 -14.24 -0.48 2.97
CA SER A 85 -15.29 -0.19 1.98
C SER A 85 -16.69 -0.54 2.47
N SER A 86 -16.80 -1.41 3.47
CA SER A 86 -18.06 -1.75 4.14
C SER A 86 -18.64 -0.61 5.01
N PHE A 87 -17.84 0.40 5.34
CA PHE A 87 -18.20 1.46 6.30
C PHE A 87 -18.07 2.89 5.75
N VAL A 88 -17.60 3.07 4.51
CA VAL A 88 -17.52 4.37 3.81
C VAL A 88 -17.40 4.17 2.29
N SER A 89 -18.07 5.02 1.52
CA SER A 89 -18.15 4.98 0.04
C SER A 89 -17.14 5.90 -0.65
#